data_AF-A0A7C6GBK2-F1
#
_entry.id   AF-A0A7C6GBK2-F1
#
_cell.length_a   1.000
_cell.length_b   1.000
_cell.length_c   1.000
_cell.angle_alpha   90.00
_cell.angle_beta   90.00
_cell.angle_gamma   90.00
#
_symmetry.space_group_name_H-M   'P 1'
#
loop_
_entity.id
_entity.type
_entity.pdbx_description
1 polymer ?
#
loop_
_entity_poly.entity_id
_entity_poly.type
_entity_poly.pdbx_seq_one_letter_code
_entity_poly.pdbx_strand_id
1 'polypeptide(L)' 'IDACPAYICPVLIMNNVRDYKALKYLHPEKCIECGLCSYVCPSKIRVREAVKEAKKEIRRH' A
#
# COMPACT_ATOMS: atom_id res chain seq x y z
N ILE A 1 -3.61 -11.17 -4.11
CA ILE A 1 -3.58 -11.04 -2.63
C ILE A 1 -2.47 -11.93 -2.02
N ASP A 2 -1.89 -12.79 -2.85
CA ASP A 2 -1.12 -14.00 -2.50
C ASP A 2 0.19 -13.76 -1.75
N ALA A 3 0.71 -12.52 -1.73
CA ALA A 3 1.93 -12.16 -1.00
C ALA A 3 1.69 -11.25 0.21
N CYS A 4 0.48 -10.71 0.40
CA CYS A 4 0.23 -9.72 1.46
C CYS A 4 -0.46 -10.37 2.66
N PRO A 5 0.22 -10.48 3.83
CA PRO A 5 -0.37 -11.09 5.03
C PRO A 5 -1.49 -10.23 5.64
N ALA A 6 -1.60 -8.96 5.27
CA ALA A 6 -2.67 -8.07 5.69
C ALA A 6 -3.91 -8.13 4.77
N TYR A 7 -3.92 -9.04 3.78
CA TYR A 7 -5.01 -9.23 2.82
C TYR A 7 -5.45 -7.95 2.09
N ILE A 8 -4.50 -7.06 1.83
CA ILE A 8 -4.71 -5.85 1.00
C ILE A 8 -4.10 -6.04 -0.39
N CYS A 9 -4.36 -5.10 -1.30
CA CYS A 9 -3.71 -5.02 -2.60
C CYS A 9 -2.72 -3.83 -2.64
N PRO A 10 -1.43 -4.04 -2.29
CA PRO A 10 -0.42 -2.97 -2.22
C PRO A 10 -0.24 -2.21 -3.54
N VAL A 11 -0.36 -2.90 -4.68
CA VAL A 11 -0.20 -2.29 -6.01
C VAL A 11 -1.35 -1.32 -6.30
N LEU A 12 -2.58 -1.68 -5.94
CA LEU A 12 -3.73 -0.81 -6.15
C LEU A 12 -3.65 0.44 -5.24
N ILE A 13 -3.18 0.28 -4.00
CA ILE A 13 -2.88 1.41 -3.11
C ILE A 13 -1.81 2.32 -3.71
N MET A 14 -0.71 1.74 -4.20
CA MET A 14 0.38 2.48 -4.84
C MET A 14 -0.10 3.31 -6.05
N ASN A 15 -1.02 2.77 -6.85
CA ASN A 15 -1.58 3.48 -8.00
C ASN A 15 -2.53 4.63 -7.61
N ASN A 16 -2.98 4.69 -6.35
CA ASN A 16 -3.95 5.66 -5.84
C ASN A 16 -3.40 6.52 -4.68
N VAL A 17 -2.07 6.62 -4.50
CA VAL A 17 -1.46 7.33 -3.35
C VAL A 17 -1.94 8.78 -3.20
N ARG A 18 -2.33 9.44 -4.30
CA ARG A 18 -2.81 10.84 -4.31
C ARG A 18 -4.33 10.99 -4.27
N ASP A 19 -5.08 9.88 -4.30
CA ASP A 19 -6.55 9.91 -4.26
C ASP A 19 -7.04 9.49 -2.87
N TYR A 20 -7.26 10.47 -2.00
CA TYR A 20 -7.75 10.23 -0.63
C TYR A 20 -9.05 9.44 -0.59
N LYS A 21 -9.98 9.69 -1.53
CA LYS A 21 -11.26 8.97 -1.57
C LYS A 21 -11.03 7.51 -1.90
N ALA A 22 -10.21 7.21 -2.91
CA ALA A 22 -9.82 5.84 -3.22
C ALA A 22 -9.09 5.17 -2.05
N LEU A 23 -8.16 5.87 -1.40
CA LEU A 23 -7.42 5.33 -0.25
C LEU A 23 -8.35 4.93 0.91
N LYS A 24 -9.45 5.65 1.17
CA LYS A 24 -10.44 5.23 2.18
C LYS A 24 -11.05 3.86 1.90
N TYR A 25 -11.27 3.53 0.63
CA TYR A 25 -11.80 2.22 0.22
C TYR A 25 -10.72 1.13 0.18
N LEU A 26 -9.45 1.52 -0.03
CA LEU A 26 -8.33 0.59 -0.18
C LEU A 26 -7.64 0.24 1.15
N HIS A 27 -7.97 0.94 2.24
CA HIS A 27 -7.52 0.65 3.59
C HIS A 27 -5.99 0.50 3.77
N PRO A 28 -5.17 1.47 3.32
CA PRO A 28 -3.71 1.41 3.47
C PRO A 28 -3.26 1.35 4.93
N GLU A 29 -4.08 1.80 5.88
CA GLU A 29 -3.85 1.72 7.32
C GLU A 29 -3.70 0.28 7.84
N LYS A 30 -4.30 -0.71 7.17
CA LYS A 30 -4.16 -2.15 7.48
C LYS A 30 -2.77 -2.68 7.17
N CYS A 31 -1.95 -1.96 6.39
CA CYS A 31 -0.60 -2.37 6.09
C CYS A 31 0.26 -2.43 7.37
N ILE A 32 0.75 -3.64 7.69
CA ILE A 32 1.65 -3.93 8.81
C ILE A 32 3.14 -3.70 8.46
N GLU A 33 3.43 -3.13 7.29
CA GLU A 33 4.77 -2.72 6.87
C GLU A 33 5.83 -3.84 6.75
N CYS A 34 5.38 -5.10 6.61
CA CYS A 34 6.24 -6.29 6.48
C CYS A 34 7.21 -6.30 5.30
N GLY A 35 6.94 -5.52 4.25
CA GLY A 35 7.84 -5.36 3.09
C GLY A 35 7.80 -6.47 2.03
N LEU A 36 7.03 -7.54 2.24
CA LEU A 36 6.89 -8.65 1.28
C LEU A 36 6.52 -8.17 -0.13
N CYS A 37 5.60 -7.21 -0.26
CA CYS A 37 5.19 -6.68 -1.56
C CYS A 37 6.33 -6.05 -2.37
N SER A 38 7.35 -5.49 -1.71
CA SER A 38 8.54 -4.96 -2.41
C SER A 38 9.56 -6.05 -2.68
N TYR A 39 9.70 -7.00 -1.75
CA TYR A 39 10.62 -8.13 -1.89
C TYR A 39 10.23 -9.05 -3.06
N VAL A 40 8.94 -9.41 -3.19
CA VAL A 40 8.47 -10.30 -4.26
C VAL A 40 8.34 -9.61 -5.61
N CYS A 41 8.44 -8.28 -5.67
CA CYS A 41 8.11 -7.54 -6.88
C CYS A 41 9.17 -7.80 -7.98
N PRO A 42 8.77 -8.37 -9.14
CA PRO A 42 9.72 -8.68 -10.21
C PRO A 42 10.38 -7.43 -10.80
N SER A 43 9.66 -6.30 -10.80
CA SER A 43 10.15 -5.01 -11.28
C SER A 43 11.01 -4.25 -10.25
N LYS A 44 11.23 -4.80 -9.06
CA LYS A 44 12.04 -4.21 -7.97
C LYS A 44 11.62 -2.79 -7.55
N ILE A 45 10.36 -2.42 -7.77
CA ILE A 45 9.83 -1.12 -7.35
C ILE A 45 9.54 -1.11 -5.84
N ARG A 46 9.58 0.09 -5.24
CA ARG A 46 9.45 0.29 -3.79
C ARG A 46 7.97 0.36 -3.34
N VAL A 47 7.19 -0.70 -3.60
CA VAL A 47 5.74 -0.77 -3.32
C VAL A 47 5.42 -0.45 -1.85
N ARG A 48 6.24 -0.93 -0.91
CA ARG A 48 6.08 -0.70 0.53
C ARG A 48 6.15 0.78 0.87
N GLU A 49 7.09 1.52 0.28
CA GLU A 49 7.24 2.95 0.58
C GLU A 49 6.05 3.75 0.04
N ALA A 50 5.50 3.36 -1.12
CA ALA A 50 4.27 3.96 -1.63
C ALA A 50 3.06 3.71 -0.70
N VAL A 51 2.91 2.48 -0.20
CA VAL A 51 1.85 2.16 0.77
C VAL A 51 2.05 2.91 2.10
N LYS A 52 3.29 3.08 2.56
CA LYS A 52 3.58 3.91 3.74
C LYS A 52 3.20 5.37 3.52
N GLU A 53 3.43 5.91 2.32
CA GLU A 53 2.99 7.26 1.99
C GLU A 53 1.45 7.36 2.00
N ALA A 54 0.75 6.43 1.36
CA ALA A 54 -0.72 6.36 1.42
C ALA A 54 -1.25 6.28 2.86
N LYS A 55 -0.57 5.55 3.76
CA LYS A 55 -0.91 5.48 5.18
C LYS A 55 -0.74 6.83 5.89
N LYS A 56 0.24 7.65 5.50
CA LYS A 56 0.37 9.03 5.99
C LYS A 56 -0.71 9.94 5.43
N GLU A 57 -1.06 9.79 4.15
CA GLU A 57 -2.13 10.58 3.51
C GLU A 57 -3.47 10.38 4.22
N ILE A 58 -3.81 9.14 4.61
CA ILE A 58 -4.99 8.85 5.44
C ILE A 58 -4.87 9.49 6.83
N ARG A 59 -3.69 9.49 7.46
CA ARG A 59 -3.50 10.09 8.80
C ARG A 59 -3.55 11.62 8.80
N ARG A 60 -3.32 12.26 7.66
CA ARG A 60 -3.33 13.72 7.50
C ARG A 60 -4.75 14.30 7.39
N HIS A 61 -5.76 13.48 7.14
CA HIS A 61 -7.15 13.87 6.87
C HIS A 61 -8.15 13.11 7.73
#